data_AF-A0A3B0RUM1-F1
#
_entry.id   AF-A0A3B0RUM1-F1
#
_cell.length_a   1.000
_cell.length_b   1.000
_cell.length_c   1.000
_cell.angle_alpha   90.00
_cell.angle_beta   90.00
_cell.angle_gamma   90.00
#
_symmetry.space_group_name_H-M   'P 1'
#
loop_
_entity.id
_entity.type
_entity.pdbx_description
1 polymer ?
#
loop_
_entity_poly.entity_id
_entity_poly.type
_entity_poly.pdbx_seq_one_letter_code
_entity_poly.pdbx_strand_id
1 'polypeptide(L)'
;MSKDSMANEPKISPETVAEHGLNEEEYQRILNALGREPNITELGIFSVMWSEHCSYKSSRLHLKKLPTTGPQVICGPGENAGVIDIGEGPDGQKMAAIFKMESHNHPSYIEPYQGAATGVGGILRDVFTMGARPVANLNALRFGRPDHPKMKHL
;
A
#
# COMPACT_ATOMS: atom_id res chain seq x y z
N MET A 1 4.04 28.04 22.59
CA MET A 1 2.80 27.29 22.32
C MET A 1 2.29 26.78 23.65
N SER A 2 1.13 27.25 24.12
CA SER A 2 0.60 26.96 25.46
C SER A 2 0.28 25.47 25.61
N LYS A 3 0.56 24.94 26.80
CA LYS A 3 0.29 23.55 27.24
C LYS A 3 -1.20 23.28 27.53
N ASP A 4 -2.09 24.24 27.29
CA ASP A 4 -3.50 24.19 27.73
C ASP A 4 -4.49 23.59 26.70
N SER A 5 -4.02 23.06 25.57
CA SER A 5 -4.91 22.50 24.54
C SER A 5 -5.22 20.99 24.69
N MET A 6 -4.59 20.27 25.62
CA MET A 6 -4.77 18.82 25.78
C MET A 6 -5.99 18.42 26.65
N ALA A 7 -6.76 19.37 27.17
CA ALA A 7 -7.77 19.07 28.20
C ALA A 7 -9.11 18.50 27.69
N ASN A 8 -9.27 18.29 26.36
CA ASN A 8 -10.57 17.94 25.78
C ASN A 8 -10.52 16.80 24.74
N GLU A 9 -9.44 16.02 24.69
CA GLU A 9 -9.44 14.85 23.81
C GLU A 9 -10.34 13.75 24.40
N PRO A 10 -11.28 13.20 23.60
CA PRO A 10 -12.14 12.12 24.05
C PRO A 10 -11.28 10.93 24.46
N LYS A 11 -11.57 10.36 25.64
CA LYS A 11 -10.90 9.14 26.09
C LYS A 11 -11.17 8.01 25.09
N ILE A 12 -10.15 7.20 24.83
CA ILE A 12 -10.26 6.06 23.93
C ILE A 12 -11.12 4.99 24.58
N SER A 13 -12.33 4.81 24.05
CA SER A 13 -13.25 3.76 24.49
C SER A 13 -13.02 2.47 23.71
N PRO A 14 -13.44 1.30 24.22
CA PRO A 14 -13.42 0.05 23.46
C PRO A 14 -14.19 0.13 22.14
N GLU A 15 -15.27 0.91 22.12
CA GLU A 15 -16.09 1.15 20.93
C GLU A 15 -15.29 1.94 19.88
N THR A 16 -14.58 2.99 20.30
CA THR A 16 -13.66 3.76 19.44
C THR A 16 -12.55 2.88 18.86
N VAL A 17 -11.98 1.96 19.65
CA VAL A 17 -10.96 1.01 19.18
C VAL A 17 -11.52 0.09 18.09
N ALA A 18 -12.73 -0.44 18.30
CA ALA A 18 -13.40 -1.31 17.34
C ALA A 18 -13.77 -0.58 16.03
N GLU A 19 -14.23 0.67 16.11
CA GLU A 19 -14.47 1.53 14.94
C GLU A 19 -13.21 1.79 14.12
N HIS A 20 -12.04 1.79 14.77
CA HIS A 20 -10.74 1.88 14.11
C HIS A 20 -10.24 0.54 13.55
N GLY A 21 -11.07 -0.51 13.57
CA GLY A 21 -10.75 -1.82 13.00
C GLY A 21 -9.63 -2.57 13.71
N LEU A 22 -9.32 -2.19 14.95
CA LEU A 22 -8.34 -2.84 15.80
C LEU A 22 -9.04 -3.87 16.69
N ASN A 23 -8.48 -5.07 16.78
CA ASN A 23 -8.94 -6.05 17.77
C ASN A 23 -8.30 -5.81 19.14
N GLU A 24 -8.78 -6.53 20.16
CA GLU A 24 -8.30 -6.39 21.54
C GLU A 24 -6.80 -6.68 21.67
N GLU A 25 -6.27 -7.69 20.98
CA GLU A 25 -4.84 -8.03 21.00
C GLU A 25 -3.99 -6.92 20.38
N GLU A 26 -4.42 -6.37 19.25
CA GLU A 26 -3.75 -5.25 18.58
C GLU A 26 -3.73 -4.02 19.49
N TYR A 27 -4.84 -3.70 20.15
CA TYR A 27 -4.90 -2.58 21.09
C TYR A 27 -4.00 -2.79 22.31
N GLN A 28 -3.96 -3.99 22.90
CA GLN A 28 -3.03 -4.29 23.99
C GLN A 28 -1.58 -4.14 23.56
N ARG A 29 -1.24 -4.51 22.32
CA ARG A 29 0.11 -4.29 21.77
C ARG A 29 0.44 -2.81 21.61
N ILE A 30 -0.54 -1.96 21.28
CA ILE A 30 -0.37 -0.50 21.23
C ILE A 30 -0.08 0.04 22.63
N LEU A 31 -0.88 -0.34 23.63
CA LEU A 31 -0.68 0.08 25.03
C LEU A 31 0.72 -0.32 25.54
N ASN A 32 1.14 -1.55 25.27
CA ASN A 32 2.47 -2.04 25.66
C ASN A 32 3.60 -1.29 24.94
N ALA A 33 3.42 -0.95 23.65
CA ALA A 33 4.42 -0.23 22.88
C ALA A 33 4.58 1.24 23.32
N LEU A 34 3.48 1.89 23.69
CA LEU A 34 3.48 3.30 24.10
C LEU A 34 3.72 3.49 25.62
N GLY A 35 3.42 2.48 26.43
CA GLY A 35 3.43 2.57 27.90
C GLY A 35 2.30 3.45 28.47
N ARG A 36 1.32 3.84 27.64
CA ARG A 36 0.16 4.67 27.98
C ARG A 36 -0.97 4.46 26.95
N GLU A 37 -2.14 5.01 27.24
CA GLU A 37 -3.21 5.11 26.23
C GLU A 37 -2.79 6.03 25.08
N PRO A 38 -3.05 5.63 23.81
CA PRO A 38 -2.87 6.51 22.66
C PRO A 38 -3.91 7.63 22.69
N ASN A 39 -3.58 8.79 22.12
CA ASN A 39 -4.61 9.76 21.74
C ASN A 39 -5.30 9.33 20.43
N ILE A 40 -6.35 10.06 20.03
CA ILE A 40 -7.14 9.72 18.83
C ILE A 40 -6.29 9.73 17.54
N THR A 41 -5.31 10.64 17.45
CA THR A 41 -4.42 10.74 16.28
C THR A 41 -3.50 9.52 16.21
N GLU A 42 -2.89 9.15 17.34
CA GLU A 42 -2.02 7.98 17.45
C GLU A 42 -2.80 6.69 17.16
N LEU A 43 -4.02 6.55 17.69
CA LEU A 43 -4.91 5.42 17.41
C LEU A 43 -5.22 5.32 15.90
N GLY A 44 -5.53 6.44 15.25
CA GLY A 44 -5.75 6.51 13.81
C GLY A 44 -4.52 6.09 12.99
N ILE A 45 -3.32 6.51 13.41
CA ILE A 45 -2.06 6.10 12.76
C ILE A 45 -1.88 4.57 12.89
N PHE A 46 -2.05 4.00 14.08
CA PHE A 46 -1.94 2.55 14.28
C PHE A 46 -2.97 1.80 13.44
N SER A 47 -4.22 2.26 13.42
CA SER A 47 -5.31 1.68 12.64
C SER A 47 -4.95 1.53 11.15
N VAL A 48 -4.49 2.61 10.51
CA VAL A 48 -4.13 2.58 9.09
C VAL A 48 -2.88 1.75 8.86
N MET A 49 -1.82 1.97 9.65
CA MET A 49 -0.53 1.29 9.46
C MET A 49 -0.60 -0.21 9.72
N TRP A 50 -1.50 -0.67 10.59
CA TRP A 50 -1.70 -2.10 10.90
C TRP A 50 -2.88 -2.73 10.16
N SER A 51 -3.52 -1.99 9.26
CA SER A 51 -4.49 -2.54 8.31
C SER A 51 -3.83 -3.62 7.43
N GLU A 52 -4.62 -4.54 6.87
CA GLU A 52 -4.09 -5.55 5.94
C GLU A 52 -3.42 -4.89 4.72
N HIS A 53 -3.99 -3.78 4.25
CA HIS A 53 -3.51 -3.04 3.09
C HIS A 53 -2.06 -2.54 3.26
N CYS A 54 -1.70 -2.06 4.45
CA CYS A 54 -0.36 -1.54 4.72
C CYS A 54 0.59 -2.61 5.28
N SER A 55 0.11 -3.47 6.17
CA SER A 55 0.97 -4.37 6.94
C SER A 55 1.17 -5.74 6.31
N TYR A 56 0.30 -6.14 5.37
CA TYR A 56 0.26 -7.48 4.79
C TYR A 56 0.18 -8.56 5.88
N LYS A 57 -0.48 -8.29 7.02
CA LYS A 57 -0.41 -9.13 8.22
C LYS A 57 -0.83 -10.57 7.97
N SER A 58 -1.78 -10.82 7.08
CA SER A 58 -2.17 -12.17 6.66
C SER A 58 -1.25 -12.76 5.59
N SER A 59 -0.86 -11.95 4.60
CA SER A 59 -0.22 -12.42 3.37
C SER A 59 1.31 -12.51 3.45
N ARG A 60 1.95 -11.71 4.31
CA ARG A 60 3.42 -11.63 4.47
C ARG A 60 4.06 -13.00 4.75
N LEU A 61 3.42 -13.86 5.53
CA LEU A 61 3.93 -15.21 5.81
C LEU A 61 4.05 -16.06 4.54
N HIS A 62 3.10 -15.90 3.61
CA HIS A 62 3.07 -16.63 2.35
C HIS A 62 4.07 -16.04 1.36
N LEU A 63 4.15 -14.71 1.26
CA LEU A 63 5.04 -14.00 0.35
C LEU A 63 6.53 -14.27 0.64
N LYS A 64 6.90 -14.48 1.91
CA LYS A 64 8.28 -14.84 2.31
C LYS A 64 8.78 -16.16 1.73
N LYS A 65 7.89 -17.01 1.19
CA LYS A 65 8.26 -18.30 0.58
C LYS A 65 8.69 -18.16 -0.87
N LEU A 66 8.45 -17.01 -1.50
CA LEU A 66 8.81 -16.77 -2.89
C LEU A 66 10.31 -16.55 -3.03
N PRO A 67 10.96 -17.02 -4.11
CA PRO A 67 12.35 -16.69 -4.38
C PRO A 67 12.49 -15.21 -4.70
N THR A 68 13.43 -14.53 -4.03
CA THR A 68 13.64 -13.07 -4.17
C THR A 68 15.03 -12.69 -4.61
N THR A 69 15.90 -13.67 -4.87
CA THR A 69 17.29 -13.47 -5.27
C THR A 69 17.57 -14.13 -6.60
N GLY A 70 18.52 -13.56 -7.35
CA GLY A 70 18.97 -14.08 -8.63
C GLY A 70 20.09 -13.21 -9.20
N PRO A 71 20.89 -13.70 -10.16
CA PRO A 71 22.03 -12.97 -10.71
C PRO A 71 21.67 -11.60 -11.30
N GLN A 72 20.46 -11.47 -11.86
CA GLN A 72 19.97 -10.25 -12.48
C GLN A 72 19.28 -9.31 -11.47
N VAL A 73 19.03 -9.74 -10.23
CA VAL A 73 18.29 -8.93 -9.26
C VAL A 73 19.23 -7.89 -8.66
N ILE A 74 19.04 -6.63 -9.03
CA ILE A 74 19.75 -5.48 -8.45
C ILE A 74 19.07 -5.09 -7.12
N CYS A 75 17.74 -5.04 -7.11
CA CYS A 75 16.93 -4.73 -5.93
C CYS A 75 15.69 -5.63 -5.89
N GLY A 76 15.58 -6.44 -4.83
CA GLY A 76 14.43 -7.29 -4.55
C GLY A 76 13.34 -6.58 -3.73
N PRO A 77 12.42 -7.32 -3.09
CA PRO A 77 11.38 -6.73 -2.25
C PRO A 77 11.96 -5.95 -1.05
N GLY A 78 11.42 -4.76 -0.80
CA GLY A 78 11.83 -3.88 0.31
C GLY A 78 11.69 -2.40 -0.03
N GLU A 79 11.91 -2.05 -1.30
CA GLU A 79 11.78 -0.71 -1.85
C GLU A 79 10.46 -0.52 -2.62
N ASN A 80 10.24 0.68 -3.14
CA ASN A 80 9.03 1.04 -3.89
C ASN A 80 8.86 0.26 -5.21
N ALA A 81 9.90 -0.32 -5.81
CA ALA A 81 9.78 -1.19 -6.98
C ALA A 81 10.96 -2.16 -7.09
N GLY A 82 10.77 -3.26 -7.83
CA GLY A 82 11.84 -4.21 -8.12
C GLY A 82 12.75 -3.71 -9.25
N VAL A 83 14.04 -4.03 -9.17
CA VAL A 83 15.05 -3.62 -10.16
C VAL A 83 15.84 -4.82 -10.64
N ILE A 84 15.91 -5.00 -11.96
CA ILE A 84 16.70 -6.05 -12.59
C ILE A 84 17.68 -5.48 -13.61
N ASP A 85 18.86 -6.09 -13.71
CA ASP A 85 19.82 -5.85 -14.80
C ASP A 85 19.27 -6.44 -16.11
N ILE A 86 19.27 -5.64 -17.17
CA ILE A 86 18.87 -6.07 -18.52
C ILE A 86 20.02 -6.01 -19.53
N GLY A 87 21.24 -5.82 -19.05
CA GLY A 87 22.46 -5.80 -19.85
C GLY A 87 22.75 -4.46 -20.50
N GLU A 88 23.56 -4.48 -21.56
CA GLU A 88 23.94 -3.28 -22.31
C GLU A 88 22.85 -2.90 -23.32
N GLY A 89 22.54 -1.61 -23.37
CA GLY A 89 21.64 -1.01 -24.34
C GLY A 89 22.28 -0.84 -25.72
N PRO A 90 21.53 -0.30 -26.70
CA PRO A 90 22.02 -0.10 -28.06
C PRO A 90 23.26 0.80 -28.19
N ASP A 91 23.53 1.62 -27.19
CA ASP A 91 24.68 2.53 -27.10
C ASP A 91 25.80 2.00 -26.18
N GLY A 92 25.71 0.75 -25.73
CA GLY A 92 26.67 0.12 -24.81
C GLY A 92 26.52 0.57 -23.34
N GLN A 93 25.54 1.42 -23.01
CA GLN A 93 25.27 1.78 -21.62
C GLN A 93 24.56 0.62 -20.90
N LYS A 94 24.96 0.33 -19.66
CA LYS A 94 24.24 -0.63 -18.83
C LYS A 94 22.83 -0.11 -18.53
N MET A 95 21.84 -0.97 -18.71
CA MET A 95 20.44 -0.67 -18.48
C MET A 95 19.86 -1.55 -17.38
N ALA A 96 18.93 -0.99 -16.62
CA ALA A 96 18.13 -1.73 -15.66
C ALA A 96 16.64 -1.53 -15.96
N ALA A 97 15.84 -2.57 -15.74
CA ALA A 97 14.39 -2.46 -15.76
C ALA A 97 13.86 -2.32 -14.33
N ILE A 98 13.05 -1.28 -14.12
CA ILE A 98 12.37 -1.01 -12.87
C ILE A 98 10.88 -1.26 -13.10
N PHE A 99 10.28 -2.12 -12.29
CA PHE A 99 8.87 -2.45 -12.44
C PHE A 99 8.23 -2.81 -11.11
N LYS A 100 6.93 -2.53 -11.02
CA LYS A 100 6.05 -2.92 -9.94
C LYS A 100 4.65 -3.14 -10.51
N MET A 101 3.82 -3.83 -9.75
CA MET A 101 2.41 -3.97 -10.01
C MET A 101 1.63 -3.55 -8.77
N GLU A 102 0.57 -2.76 -8.97
CA GLU A 102 -0.36 -2.35 -7.92
C GLU A 102 -1.80 -2.71 -8.33
N SER A 103 -2.70 -2.63 -7.36
CA SER A 103 -4.14 -2.77 -7.60
C SER A 103 -4.88 -1.62 -6.95
N HIS A 104 -5.98 -1.19 -7.57
CA HIS A 104 -6.81 -0.10 -7.07
C HIS A 104 -8.29 -0.50 -7.06
N ASN A 105 -8.54 -1.74 -6.62
CA ASN A 105 -9.80 -2.47 -6.83
C ASN A 105 -10.99 -1.80 -6.15
N HIS A 106 -10.92 -1.58 -4.83
CA HIS A 106 -12.06 -1.05 -4.07
C HIS A 106 -12.46 0.36 -4.55
N PRO A 107 -11.54 1.31 -4.76
CA PRO A 107 -11.94 2.62 -5.29
C PRO A 107 -12.44 2.54 -6.73
N SER A 108 -11.85 1.71 -7.59
CA SER A 108 -12.33 1.51 -8.98
C SER A 108 -13.72 0.86 -9.06
N TYR A 109 -14.15 0.15 -8.00
CA TYR A 109 -15.52 -0.35 -7.91
C TYR A 109 -16.52 0.76 -7.58
N ILE A 110 -16.13 1.75 -6.77
CA ILE A 110 -17.00 2.86 -6.34
C ILE A 110 -17.04 3.96 -7.41
N GLU A 111 -15.88 4.37 -7.90
CA GLU A 111 -15.71 5.36 -8.95
C GLU A 111 -14.66 4.81 -9.93
N PRO A 112 -15.08 4.29 -11.11
CA PRO A 112 -14.19 3.59 -12.02
C PRO A 112 -13.11 4.47 -12.66
N TYR A 113 -13.49 5.67 -13.09
CA TYR A 113 -12.61 6.54 -13.87
C TYR A 113 -11.47 7.08 -13.01
N GLN A 114 -11.82 7.73 -11.90
CA GLN A 114 -10.89 8.26 -10.92
C GLN A 114 -10.17 7.14 -10.18
N GLY A 115 -10.85 6.05 -9.82
CA GLY A 115 -10.21 4.90 -9.18
C GLY A 115 -9.10 4.28 -10.03
N ALA A 116 -9.34 4.14 -11.34
CA ALA A 116 -8.31 3.68 -12.27
C ALA A 116 -7.21 4.73 -12.46
N ALA A 117 -7.57 6.01 -12.62
CA ALA A 117 -6.61 7.10 -12.83
C ALA A 117 -5.65 7.28 -11.63
N THR A 118 -6.15 7.20 -10.39
CA THR A 118 -5.30 7.28 -9.20
C THR A 118 -4.41 6.05 -9.06
N GLY A 119 -4.88 4.88 -9.49
CA GLY A 119 -4.05 3.66 -9.59
C GLY A 119 -2.88 3.82 -10.57
N VAL A 120 -3.13 4.38 -11.75
CA VAL A 120 -2.08 4.72 -12.71
C VAL A 120 -1.11 5.74 -12.12
N GLY A 121 -1.61 6.77 -11.44
CA GLY A 121 -0.77 7.77 -10.78
C GLY A 121 0.11 7.18 -9.68
N GLY A 122 -0.40 6.23 -8.89
CA GLY A 122 0.33 5.52 -7.84
C GLY A 122 1.55 4.77 -8.37
N ILE A 123 1.31 3.84 -9.29
CA ILE A 123 2.37 3.00 -9.84
C ILE A 123 3.46 3.80 -10.58
N LEU A 124 3.09 4.91 -11.25
CA LEU A 124 4.05 5.78 -11.90
C LEU A 124 4.95 6.49 -10.87
N ARG A 125 4.42 6.89 -9.72
CA ARG A 125 5.22 7.48 -8.64
C ARG A 125 6.19 6.48 -8.04
N ASP A 126 5.80 5.23 -7.85
CA ASP A 126 6.71 4.19 -7.36
C ASP A 126 7.95 4.07 -8.23
N VAL A 127 7.76 3.89 -9.54
CA VAL A 127 8.86 3.78 -10.51
C VAL A 127 9.68 5.08 -10.56
N PHE A 128 9.02 6.24 -10.56
CA PHE A 128 9.68 7.54 -10.59
C PHE A 128 10.57 7.78 -9.36
N THR A 129 10.11 7.40 -8.16
CA THR A 129 10.89 7.55 -6.91
C THR A 129 12.13 6.66 -6.85
N MET A 130 12.20 5.62 -7.69
CA MET A 130 13.40 4.79 -7.87
C MET A 130 14.45 5.44 -8.80
N GLY A 131 14.20 6.68 -9.29
CA GLY A 131 15.09 7.38 -10.22
C GLY A 131 14.97 6.93 -11.67
N ALA A 132 13.94 6.15 -12.01
CA ALA A 132 13.72 5.64 -13.36
C ALA A 132 12.68 6.47 -14.12
N ARG A 133 12.85 6.57 -15.44
CA ARG A 133 11.86 7.15 -16.35
C ARG A 133 10.82 6.09 -16.73
N PRO A 134 9.52 6.25 -16.44
CA PRO A 134 8.50 5.35 -16.94
C PRO A 134 8.44 5.37 -18.47
N VAL A 135 8.48 4.19 -19.10
CA VAL A 135 8.47 4.04 -20.57
C VAL A 135 7.30 3.20 -21.08
N ALA A 136 6.67 2.41 -20.21
CA ALA A 136 5.53 1.57 -20.54
C ALA A 136 4.60 1.45 -19.32
N ASN A 137 3.31 1.23 -19.58
CA ASN A 137 2.30 0.95 -18.56
C ASN A 137 1.36 -0.15 -19.08
N LEU A 138 1.01 -1.09 -18.22
CA LEU A 138 0.17 -2.25 -18.56
C LEU A 138 -0.99 -2.34 -17.58
N ASN A 139 -2.17 -2.74 -18.07
CA ASN A 139 -3.35 -2.96 -17.23
C ASN A 139 -3.76 -4.43 -17.17
N ALA A 140 -4.26 -4.85 -16.02
CA ALA A 140 -4.78 -6.20 -15.78
C ALA A 140 -6.23 -6.11 -15.31
N LEU A 141 -7.13 -5.78 -16.23
CA LEU A 141 -8.54 -5.52 -15.92
C LEU A 141 -9.33 -6.83 -15.81
N ARG A 142 -10.23 -6.91 -14.82
CA ARG A 142 -11.14 -8.03 -14.61
C ARG A 142 -12.51 -7.47 -14.24
N PHE A 143 -13.52 -7.88 -15.00
CA PHE A 143 -14.88 -7.38 -14.88
C PHE A 143 -15.89 -8.54 -14.78
N GLY A 144 -17.11 -8.22 -14.34
CA GLY A 144 -18.24 -9.14 -14.41
C GLY A 144 -18.69 -9.37 -15.87
N ARG A 145 -19.77 -10.15 -16.03
CA ARG A 145 -20.31 -10.45 -17.37
C ARG A 145 -20.77 -9.16 -18.08
N PRO A 146 -20.44 -8.96 -19.36
CA PRO A 146 -20.81 -7.73 -20.09
C PRO A 146 -22.31 -7.44 -20.14
N ASP A 147 -23.15 -8.47 -20.09
CA ASP A 147 -24.62 -8.36 -20.14
C ASP A 147 -25.26 -8.04 -18.79
N HIS A 148 -24.49 -8.09 -17.68
CA HIS A 148 -25.02 -7.87 -16.35
C HIS A 148 -25.48 -6.41 -16.18
N PRO A 149 -26.67 -6.13 -15.59
CA PRO A 149 -27.20 -4.77 -15.49
C PRO A 149 -26.25 -3.77 -14.80
N LYS A 150 -25.51 -4.21 -13.76
CA LYS A 150 -24.52 -3.37 -13.06
C LYS A 150 -23.26 -3.06 -13.88
N MET A 151 -23.02 -3.73 -15.02
CA MET A 151 -21.85 -3.52 -15.86
C MET A 151 -22.03 -2.40 -16.90
N LYS A 152 -23.26 -1.91 -17.11
CA LYS A 152 -23.58 -0.89 -18.13
C LYS A 152 -23.09 0.52 -17.79
N HIS A 153 -22.61 0.72 -16.55
CA HIS A 153 -22.20 2.02 -16.00
C HIS A 153 -20.74 2.02 -15.54
N LEU A 154 -19.97 0.99 -15.94
CA LEU A 154 -18.53 0.88 -15.72
C LEU A 154 -17.75 1.43 -16.92
#